data_AF-A0A655J3K3-F1
#
_entry.id   AF-A0A655J3K3-F1
#
_cell.length_a   1.000
_cell.length_b   1.000
_cell.length_c   1.000
_cell.angle_alpha   90.00
_cell.angle_beta   90.00
_cell.angle_gamma   90.00
#
_symmetry.space_group_name_H-M   'P 1'
#
loop_
_entity.id
_entity.type
_entity.pdbx_description
1 polymer ?
#
loop_
_entity_poly.entity_id
_entity_poly.type
_entity_poly.pdbx_seq_one_letter_code
_entity_poly.pdbx_strand_id
1 'polypeptide(L)'
;MELQFWVYEETVIRCPVENSLSRKVLPRNEITPTNVKLYGYKWPTLDGMFAPHASDVVFDIDMVFSWVDGSDPEFRARRMAQMSQYVVGEGDDAEARIRQIDELKYALRSVNMFAPWIRRIFIATDSTPPPWLAEHPKITIVRAEDHFSDRSALPTYNSHAVESQLHHIPGLSEHFLYSNDDMFFGRPLKASMFFSPGGVTRFIEAKTRIGLGANNPARSGFENAARVNRQLLFDRFGQVITRHLEHTAVPLRKSVLIEMEREFPEEFARTAASPFRSDTDISVTNSFYHYYALMTGRAVPQEKAKVLYVDTTSYAGLRLLPKLRKHRGYDFFCLNDGSFPEVPAAQRAERVVSFLERYFPIPAPWEKIAADVSRRDFAVPRTSAPSEGA
;
A
#
# COMPACT_ATOMS: atom_id res chain seq x y z
N MET A 1 -15.70 -14.57 -1.71
CA MET A 1 -16.85 -14.23 -2.57
C MET A 1 -18.09 -14.64 -1.83
N GLU A 2 -19.00 -13.71 -1.57
CA GLU A 2 -20.30 -14.00 -1.00
C GLU A 2 -21.29 -14.16 -2.15
N LEU A 3 -21.93 -15.33 -2.23
CA LEU A 3 -22.98 -15.62 -3.21
C LEU A 3 -24.31 -15.64 -2.48
N GLN A 4 -25.26 -14.83 -2.96
CA GLN A 4 -26.58 -14.69 -2.36
C GLN A 4 -27.65 -15.11 -3.37
N PHE A 5 -28.56 -15.97 -2.95
CA PHE A 5 -29.70 -16.41 -3.76
C PHE A 5 -30.94 -15.65 -3.32
N TRP A 6 -31.46 -14.80 -4.20
CA TRP A 6 -32.67 -14.01 -3.95
C TRP A 6 -33.89 -14.77 -4.48
N VAL A 7 -34.99 -14.74 -3.73
CA VAL A 7 -36.25 -15.38 -4.13
C VAL A 7 -37.19 -14.32 -4.67
N TYR A 8 -37.67 -14.50 -5.91
CA TYR A 8 -38.58 -13.58 -6.58
C TYR A 8 -39.99 -14.19 -6.61
N GLU A 9 -40.89 -13.69 -5.77
CA GLU A 9 -42.31 -14.06 -5.76
C GLU A 9 -43.12 -13.08 -6.63
N GLU A 10 -44.43 -13.24 -6.70
CA GLU A 10 -45.30 -12.41 -7.55
C GLU A 10 -45.28 -10.93 -7.14
N THR A 11 -45.36 -10.65 -5.83
CA THR A 11 -45.47 -9.28 -5.29
C THR A 11 -44.27 -8.84 -4.46
N VAL A 12 -43.42 -9.77 -4.03
CA VAL A 12 -42.28 -9.49 -3.14
C VAL A 12 -41.01 -10.19 -3.60
N ILE A 13 -39.88 -9.65 -3.16
CA ILE A 13 -38.57 -10.25 -3.30
C ILE A 13 -38.03 -10.51 -1.89
N ARG A 14 -37.43 -11.68 -1.68
CA ARG A 14 -36.78 -12.05 -0.43
C ARG A 14 -35.28 -12.12 -0.62
N CYS A 15 -34.58 -11.26 0.10
CA CYS A 15 -33.13 -11.21 0.15
C CYS A 15 -32.63 -11.99 1.37
N PRO A 16 -31.57 -12.81 1.24
CA PRO A 16 -31.03 -13.57 2.37
C PRO A 16 -30.42 -12.66 3.46
N VAL A 17 -29.90 -11.50 3.07
CA VAL A 17 -29.36 -10.48 3.97
C VAL A 17 -29.80 -9.09 3.52
N GLU A 18 -29.78 -8.16 4.47
CA GLU A 18 -29.96 -6.74 4.19
C GLU A 18 -28.67 -6.16 3.62
N ASN A 19 -28.80 -5.16 2.75
CA ASN A 19 -27.67 -4.36 2.30
C ASN A 19 -28.05 -2.87 2.35
N SER A 20 -27.21 -2.00 1.81
CA SER A 20 -27.42 -0.56 1.87
C SER A 20 -28.72 -0.06 1.21
N LEU A 21 -29.40 -0.88 0.40
CA LEU A 21 -30.68 -0.54 -0.24
C LEU A 21 -31.81 -1.53 0.04
N SER A 22 -31.51 -2.83 0.07
CA SER A 22 -32.55 -3.85 0.22
C SER A 22 -32.71 -4.29 1.67
N ARG A 23 -33.96 -4.40 2.09
CA ARG A 23 -34.37 -5.15 3.29
C ARG A 23 -34.43 -6.65 2.96
N LYS A 24 -34.62 -7.51 3.97
CA LYS A 24 -34.83 -8.95 3.73
C LYS A 24 -36.08 -9.25 2.91
N VAL A 25 -37.08 -8.36 2.96
CA VAL A 25 -38.30 -8.44 2.15
C VAL A 25 -38.57 -7.06 1.59
N LEU A 26 -38.75 -6.96 0.28
CA LEU A 26 -39.09 -5.72 -0.41
C LEU A 26 -40.13 -5.98 -1.50
N PRO A 27 -41.05 -5.03 -1.77
CA PRO A 27 -41.99 -5.12 -2.88
C PRO A 27 -41.28 -5.27 -4.22
N ARG A 28 -41.77 -6.17 -5.08
CA ARG A 28 -41.16 -6.44 -6.39
C ARG A 28 -41.17 -5.22 -7.31
N ASN A 29 -42.19 -4.38 -7.20
CA ASN A 29 -42.36 -3.17 -8.00
C ASN A 29 -41.41 -2.02 -7.62
N GLU A 30 -40.71 -2.10 -6.49
CA GLU A 30 -39.69 -1.12 -6.10
C GLU A 30 -38.33 -1.38 -6.76
N ILE A 31 -38.10 -2.58 -7.29
CA ILE A 31 -36.83 -2.94 -7.92
C ILE A 31 -36.85 -2.56 -9.40
N THR A 32 -35.91 -1.69 -9.79
CA THR A 32 -35.65 -1.37 -11.19
C THR A 32 -34.30 -1.97 -11.61
N PRO A 33 -34.27 -3.02 -12.45
CA PRO A 33 -33.02 -3.54 -13.00
C PRO A 33 -32.31 -2.51 -13.88
N THR A 34 -30.99 -2.42 -13.78
CA THR A 34 -30.16 -1.53 -14.58
C THR A 34 -28.80 -2.16 -14.86
N ASN A 35 -27.91 -1.41 -15.50
CA ASN A 35 -26.51 -1.80 -15.68
C ASN A 35 -25.60 -0.69 -15.18
N VAL A 36 -24.52 -1.06 -14.48
CA VAL A 36 -23.46 -0.15 -14.08
C VAL A 36 -22.17 -0.45 -14.85
N LYS A 37 -21.37 0.59 -15.14
CA LYS A 37 -19.98 0.42 -15.58
C LYS A 37 -19.04 0.76 -14.42
N LEU A 38 -18.32 -0.23 -13.91
CA LEU A 38 -17.35 -0.08 -12.83
C LEU A 38 -16.03 -0.74 -13.20
N TYR A 39 -14.94 -0.02 -13.01
CA TYR A 39 -13.56 -0.51 -13.20
C TYR A 39 -13.31 -1.13 -14.59
N GLY A 40 -13.95 -0.59 -15.63
CA GLY A 40 -13.83 -1.08 -17.01
C GLY A 40 -14.78 -2.24 -17.38
N TYR A 41 -15.60 -2.69 -16.44
CA TYR A 41 -16.57 -3.78 -16.64
C TYR A 41 -18.01 -3.29 -16.55
N LYS A 42 -18.92 -3.92 -17.30
CA LYS A 42 -20.36 -3.67 -17.25
C LYS A 42 -21.05 -4.79 -16.48
N TRP A 43 -21.82 -4.45 -15.45
CA TRP A 43 -22.51 -5.41 -14.59
C TRP A 43 -24.01 -5.14 -14.57
N PRO A 44 -24.87 -6.17 -14.70
CA PRO A 44 -26.28 -6.02 -14.37
C PRO A 44 -26.43 -5.80 -12.87
N THR A 45 -27.33 -4.91 -12.48
CA THR A 45 -27.55 -4.54 -11.08
C THR A 45 -28.95 -3.93 -10.90
N LEU A 46 -29.23 -3.39 -9.72
CA LEU A 46 -30.46 -2.66 -9.41
C LEU A 46 -30.17 -1.16 -9.36
N ASP A 47 -31.16 -0.35 -9.73
CA ASP A 47 -31.06 1.09 -9.62
C ASP A 47 -30.73 1.52 -8.19
N GLY A 48 -29.86 2.52 -8.06
CA GLY A 48 -29.30 2.94 -6.78
C GLY A 48 -28.20 2.05 -6.19
N MET A 49 -28.06 0.76 -6.56
CA MET A 49 -27.14 -0.22 -5.90
C MET A 49 -25.68 0.23 -5.80
N PHE A 50 -25.24 1.02 -6.77
CA PHE A 50 -23.89 1.58 -6.82
C PHE A 50 -23.89 3.11 -6.82
N ALA A 51 -25.02 3.73 -6.45
CA ALA A 51 -25.06 5.17 -6.24
C ALA A 51 -24.18 5.52 -5.03
N PRO A 52 -23.44 6.65 -5.06
CA PRO A 52 -22.66 7.07 -3.91
C PRO A 52 -23.55 7.34 -2.69
N HIS A 53 -23.24 6.72 -1.55
CA HIS A 53 -23.92 6.98 -0.29
C HIS A 53 -23.12 7.98 0.56
N ALA A 54 -23.78 8.66 1.50
CA ALA A 54 -23.13 9.59 2.42
C ALA A 54 -22.02 8.94 3.27
N SER A 55 -22.07 7.62 3.45
CA SER A 55 -21.07 6.83 4.15
C SER A 55 -19.90 6.36 3.27
N ASP A 56 -19.91 6.69 1.98
CA ASP A 56 -18.88 6.28 1.03
C ASP A 56 -17.78 7.33 0.92
N VAL A 57 -16.58 6.85 0.61
CA VAL A 57 -15.46 7.70 0.23
C VAL A 57 -15.56 7.94 -1.27
N VAL A 58 -15.84 9.18 -1.66
CA VAL A 58 -16.15 9.57 -3.05
C VAL A 58 -15.08 10.45 -3.71
N PHE A 59 -14.07 10.86 -2.94
CA PHE A 59 -12.94 11.63 -3.47
C PHE A 59 -11.88 10.71 -4.08
N ASP A 60 -11.06 11.30 -4.96
CA ASP A 60 -9.96 10.62 -5.61
C ASP A 60 -8.89 10.18 -4.61
N ILE A 61 -8.43 8.93 -4.74
CA ILE A 61 -7.31 8.37 -3.99
C ILE A 61 -6.28 7.80 -4.95
N ASP A 62 -5.07 8.34 -4.88
CA ASP A 62 -3.91 7.82 -5.59
C ASP A 62 -3.08 6.89 -4.68
N MET A 63 -2.12 6.20 -5.28
CA MET A 63 -1.16 5.38 -4.56
C MET A 63 0.26 5.74 -5.00
N VAL A 64 1.19 5.80 -4.06
CA VAL A 64 2.61 6.03 -4.30
C VAL A 64 3.37 4.81 -3.80
N PHE A 65 4.17 4.21 -4.68
CA PHE A 65 5.17 3.22 -4.34
C PHE A 65 6.55 3.85 -4.35
N SER A 66 7.35 3.69 -3.30
CA SER A 66 8.80 3.83 -3.41
C SER A 66 9.39 2.48 -3.79
N TRP A 67 10.22 2.46 -4.83
CA TRP A 67 10.82 1.22 -5.32
C TRP A 67 12.21 1.46 -5.86
N VAL A 68 13.07 0.45 -5.74
CA VAL A 68 14.41 0.45 -6.30
C VAL A 68 14.76 -0.94 -6.82
N ASP A 69 15.45 -1.00 -7.96
CA ASP A 69 16.05 -2.24 -8.43
C ASP A 69 17.35 -2.52 -7.65
N GLY A 70 17.23 -3.27 -6.55
CA GLY A 70 18.38 -3.72 -5.78
C GLY A 70 19.37 -4.57 -6.58
N SER A 71 18.96 -5.15 -7.72
CA SER A 71 19.81 -6.00 -8.54
C SER A 71 20.68 -5.22 -9.53
N ASP A 72 20.41 -3.93 -9.76
CA ASP A 72 21.16 -3.06 -10.68
C ASP A 72 22.63 -2.93 -10.23
N PRO A 73 23.60 -3.45 -11.00
CA PRO A 73 25.02 -3.36 -10.66
C PRO A 73 25.53 -1.92 -10.54
N GLU A 74 25.01 -0.99 -11.35
CA GLU A 74 25.43 0.41 -11.28
C GLU A 74 24.89 1.10 -10.04
N PHE A 75 23.61 0.86 -9.69
CA PHE A 75 23.03 1.34 -8.44
C PHE A 75 23.85 0.85 -7.24
N ARG A 76 24.21 -0.45 -7.23
CA ARG A 76 25.04 -1.05 -6.18
C ARG A 76 26.42 -0.40 -6.09
N ALA A 77 27.08 -0.20 -7.23
CA ALA A 77 28.40 0.44 -7.28
C ALA A 77 28.35 1.87 -6.74
N ARG A 78 27.36 2.67 -7.17
CA ARG A 78 27.16 4.05 -6.69
C ARG A 78 26.85 4.10 -5.20
N ARG A 79 25.95 3.22 -4.71
CA ARG A 79 25.61 3.10 -3.29
C ARG A 79 26.84 2.74 -2.45
N MET A 80 27.60 1.72 -2.84
CA MET A 80 28.79 1.28 -2.10
C MET A 80 29.88 2.35 -2.05
N ALA A 81 30.12 3.05 -3.17
CA ALA A 81 31.11 4.13 -3.23
C ALA A 81 30.79 5.23 -2.22
N GLN A 82 29.53 5.66 -2.13
CA GLN A 82 29.10 6.66 -1.16
C GLN A 82 29.06 6.12 0.27
N MET A 83 28.59 4.88 0.48
CA MET A 83 28.43 4.27 1.82
C MET A 83 29.76 4.12 2.57
N SER A 84 30.89 3.99 1.86
CA SER A 84 32.22 3.89 2.47
C SER A 84 32.61 5.06 3.39
N GLN A 85 31.87 6.18 3.32
CA GLN A 85 32.09 7.39 4.10
C GLN A 85 31.09 7.57 5.27
N TYR A 86 30.17 6.61 5.49
CA TYR A 86 29.06 6.74 6.45
C TYR A 86 29.02 5.60 7.47
N VAL A 87 28.64 5.92 8.70
CA VAL A 87 28.30 4.93 9.74
C VAL A 87 26.85 4.51 9.52
N VAL A 88 26.64 3.23 9.24
CA VAL A 88 25.31 2.64 9.00
C VAL A 88 24.89 1.84 10.23
N GLY A 89 23.63 1.99 10.65
CA GLY A 89 23.07 1.26 11.79
C GLY A 89 22.85 -0.23 11.50
N GLU A 90 22.64 -1.02 12.55
CA GLU A 90 22.47 -2.48 12.47
C GLU A 90 21.38 -2.89 11.44
N GLY A 91 21.76 -3.73 10.47
CA GLY A 91 20.85 -4.33 9.49
C GLY A 91 20.46 -3.42 8.31
N ASP A 92 20.96 -2.18 8.24
CA ASP A 92 20.77 -1.28 7.08
C ASP A 92 21.80 -1.53 5.94
N ASP A 93 22.79 -2.40 6.18
CA ASP A 93 23.79 -2.89 5.21
C ASP A 93 23.50 -4.31 4.67
N ALA A 94 22.47 -5.00 5.17
CA ALA A 94 22.22 -6.42 4.90
C ALA A 94 22.00 -6.75 3.40
N GLU A 95 22.76 -7.73 2.89
CA GLU A 95 22.69 -8.20 1.50
C GLU A 95 21.31 -8.76 1.08
N ALA A 96 20.50 -9.24 2.04
CA ALA A 96 19.16 -9.77 1.76
C ALA A 96 18.26 -8.72 1.07
N ARG A 97 18.46 -7.43 1.38
CA ARG A 97 17.74 -6.30 0.77
C ARG A 97 18.07 -6.06 -0.71
N ILE A 98 18.97 -6.84 -1.32
CA ILE A 98 19.58 -6.57 -2.63
C ILE A 98 19.01 -7.48 -3.73
N ARG A 99 18.29 -8.58 -3.42
CA ARG A 99 17.82 -9.55 -4.43
C ARG A 99 16.34 -9.42 -4.75
N GLN A 100 16.05 -8.75 -5.86
CA GLN A 100 14.73 -8.57 -6.47
C GLN A 100 14.11 -9.92 -6.90
N ILE A 101 12.87 -10.19 -6.53
CA ILE A 101 12.06 -11.34 -7.00
C ILE A 101 10.71 -10.89 -7.60
N ASP A 102 10.71 -9.69 -8.20
CA ASP A 102 9.56 -9.02 -8.82
C ASP A 102 8.43 -8.70 -7.82
N GLU A 103 8.75 -8.40 -6.56
CA GLU A 103 7.75 -8.07 -5.54
C GLU A 103 6.80 -6.95 -6.00
N LEU A 104 7.36 -5.89 -6.64
CA LEU A 104 6.58 -4.79 -7.19
C LEU A 104 5.49 -5.25 -8.17
N LYS A 105 5.78 -6.24 -9.02
CA LYS A 105 4.80 -6.80 -9.96
C LYS A 105 3.56 -7.30 -9.22
N TYR A 106 3.78 -8.08 -8.16
CA TYR A 106 2.70 -8.66 -7.38
C TYR A 106 2.03 -7.66 -6.44
N ALA A 107 2.76 -6.66 -5.94
CA ALA A 107 2.20 -5.56 -5.16
C ALA A 107 1.20 -4.79 -6.04
N LEU A 108 1.57 -4.46 -7.27
CA LEU A 108 0.66 -3.84 -8.24
C LEU A 108 -0.52 -4.76 -8.62
N ARG A 109 -0.31 -6.07 -8.81
CA ARG A 109 -1.43 -7.02 -9.00
C ARG A 109 -2.40 -6.98 -7.81
N SER A 110 -1.88 -6.91 -6.59
CA SER A 110 -2.72 -6.84 -5.38
C SER A 110 -3.61 -5.59 -5.37
N VAL A 111 -3.08 -4.44 -5.81
CA VAL A 111 -3.85 -3.20 -5.97
C VAL A 111 -4.95 -3.39 -7.01
N ASN A 112 -4.61 -3.90 -8.20
CA ASN A 112 -5.60 -4.12 -9.26
C ASN A 112 -6.73 -5.07 -8.84
N MET A 113 -6.40 -6.13 -8.11
CA MET A 113 -7.37 -7.15 -7.67
C MET A 113 -8.23 -6.67 -6.50
N PHE A 114 -7.65 -5.93 -5.55
CA PHE A 114 -8.25 -5.73 -4.22
C PHE A 114 -8.51 -4.28 -3.83
N ALA A 115 -7.96 -3.32 -4.57
CA ALA A 115 -8.23 -1.89 -4.41
C ALA A 115 -8.44 -1.19 -5.77
N PRO A 116 -9.39 -1.66 -6.62
CA PRO A 116 -9.56 -1.12 -7.98
C PRO A 116 -10.06 0.34 -8.02
N TRP A 117 -10.49 0.88 -6.87
CA TRP A 117 -10.86 2.27 -6.65
C TRP A 117 -9.67 3.23 -6.60
N ILE A 118 -8.43 2.73 -6.56
CA ILE A 118 -7.24 3.57 -6.75
C ILE A 118 -7.27 4.19 -8.16
N ARG A 119 -7.18 5.52 -8.19
CA ARG A 119 -7.28 6.34 -9.40
C ARG A 119 -6.01 6.22 -10.23
N ARG A 120 -4.87 6.65 -9.69
CA ARG A 120 -3.53 6.55 -10.29
C ARG A 120 -2.53 5.95 -9.31
N ILE A 121 -1.48 5.35 -9.87
CA ILE A 121 -0.35 4.78 -9.15
C ILE A 121 0.91 5.50 -9.63
N PHE A 122 1.63 6.11 -8.71
CA PHE A 122 2.92 6.73 -8.91
C PHE A 122 4.01 5.80 -8.37
N ILE A 123 5.07 5.56 -9.14
CA ILE A 123 6.22 4.76 -8.71
C ILE A 123 7.39 5.73 -8.61
N ALA A 124 7.71 6.16 -7.39
CA ALA A 124 8.86 7.00 -7.08
C ALA A 124 10.12 6.12 -7.14
N THR A 125 10.90 6.29 -8.20
CA THR A 125 12.10 5.49 -8.44
C THR A 125 13.06 6.16 -9.41
N ASP A 126 14.35 6.03 -9.16
CA ASP A 126 15.40 6.35 -10.12
C ASP A 126 15.91 5.12 -10.89
N SER A 127 15.35 3.93 -10.60
CA SER A 127 15.68 2.70 -11.33
C SER A 127 15.06 2.69 -12.72
N THR A 128 15.64 1.90 -13.62
CA THR A 128 15.00 1.61 -14.91
C THR A 128 13.70 0.84 -14.66
N PRO A 129 12.57 1.25 -15.27
CA PRO A 129 11.32 0.51 -15.11
C PRO A 129 11.48 -0.97 -15.50
N PRO A 130 10.92 -1.92 -14.73
CA PRO A 130 11.07 -3.33 -15.02
C PRO A 130 10.58 -3.70 -16.42
N PRO A 131 11.22 -4.64 -17.13
CA PRO A 131 10.88 -4.97 -18.52
C PRO A 131 9.44 -5.48 -18.67
N TRP A 132 8.86 -6.09 -17.63
CA TRP A 132 7.48 -6.56 -17.62
C TRP A 132 6.44 -5.42 -17.53
N LEU A 133 6.83 -4.21 -17.11
CA LEU A 133 5.92 -3.08 -16.95
C LEU A 133 5.69 -2.41 -18.31
N ALA A 134 4.44 -2.35 -18.74
CA ALA A 134 3.99 -1.61 -19.92
C ALA A 134 3.64 -0.16 -19.56
N GLU A 135 3.74 0.74 -20.54
CA GLU A 135 3.15 2.07 -20.42
C GLU A 135 1.64 1.93 -20.24
N HIS A 136 1.09 2.63 -19.25
CA HIS A 136 -0.32 2.56 -18.92
C HIS A 136 -0.80 3.87 -18.28
N PRO A 137 -1.97 4.42 -18.65
CA PRO A 137 -2.43 5.72 -18.17
C PRO A 137 -2.65 5.81 -16.64
N LYS A 138 -2.81 4.67 -15.96
CA LYS A 138 -2.88 4.61 -14.49
C LYS A 138 -1.51 4.58 -13.79
N ILE A 139 -0.42 4.31 -14.49
CA ILE A 139 0.91 4.17 -13.89
C ILE A 139 1.75 5.38 -14.31
N THR A 140 2.47 5.98 -13.37
CA THR A 140 3.40 7.08 -13.64
C THR A 140 4.69 6.82 -12.90
N ILE A 141 5.80 6.69 -13.64
CA ILE A 141 7.13 6.67 -13.05
C ILE A 141 7.50 8.10 -12.68
N VAL A 142 7.98 8.32 -11.45
CA VAL A 142 8.35 9.64 -10.93
C VAL A 142 9.80 9.57 -10.47
N ARG A 143 10.66 10.43 -11.05
CA ARG A 143 12.07 10.50 -10.65
C ARG A 143 12.23 11.30 -9.38
N ALA A 144 13.32 11.09 -8.64
CA ALA A 144 13.60 11.88 -7.44
C ALA A 144 13.65 13.39 -7.75
N GLU A 145 14.24 13.78 -8.88
CA GLU A 145 14.33 15.18 -9.32
C GLU A 145 12.98 15.89 -9.59
N ASP A 146 11.90 15.11 -9.75
CA ASP A 146 10.55 15.62 -10.00
C ASP A 146 9.82 16.03 -8.71
N HIS A 147 10.27 15.55 -7.55
CA HIS A 147 9.58 15.76 -6.27
C HIS A 147 10.50 16.18 -5.11
N PHE A 148 11.81 16.10 -5.26
CA PHE A 148 12.74 16.69 -4.29
C PHE A 148 12.77 18.21 -4.45
N SER A 149 12.52 18.90 -3.34
CA SER A 149 12.58 20.37 -3.28
C SER A 149 14.01 20.90 -3.51
N ASP A 150 15.02 20.19 -3.01
CA ASP A 150 16.44 20.45 -3.25
C ASP A 150 17.08 19.30 -4.04
N ARG A 151 17.40 19.56 -5.31
CA ARG A 151 18.05 18.56 -6.18
C ARG A 151 19.51 18.31 -5.83
N SER A 152 20.15 19.20 -5.06
CA SER A 152 21.54 18.99 -4.62
C SER A 152 21.69 17.88 -3.58
N ALA A 153 20.57 17.49 -2.94
CA ALA A 153 20.49 16.33 -2.04
C ALA A 153 20.49 14.97 -2.77
N LEU A 154 20.48 14.96 -4.10
CA LEU A 154 20.43 13.73 -4.92
C LEU A 154 21.84 13.33 -5.42
N PRO A 155 22.10 12.03 -5.63
CA PRO A 155 21.22 10.89 -5.37
C PRO A 155 21.12 10.54 -3.89
N THR A 156 19.96 10.01 -3.47
CA THR A 156 19.75 9.49 -2.12
C THR A 156 19.47 7.99 -2.14
N TYR A 157 19.94 7.29 -1.11
CA TYR A 157 19.66 5.88 -0.81
C TYR A 157 18.89 5.73 0.50
N ASN A 158 18.35 6.85 1.00
CA ASN A 158 17.60 6.93 2.24
C ASN A 158 16.09 6.93 1.96
N SER A 159 15.38 5.88 2.38
CA SER A 159 13.93 5.84 2.22
C SER A 159 13.23 6.96 3.00
N HIS A 160 13.76 7.38 4.16
CA HIS A 160 13.19 8.49 4.93
C HIS A 160 13.28 9.82 4.18
N ALA A 161 14.36 10.05 3.43
CA ALA A 161 14.51 11.21 2.58
C ALA A 161 13.49 11.22 1.43
N VAL A 162 13.28 10.07 0.78
CA VAL A 162 12.26 9.94 -0.27
C VAL A 162 10.84 10.12 0.29
N GLU A 163 10.55 9.44 1.40
CA GLU A 163 9.27 9.51 2.12
C GLU A 163 8.90 10.94 2.55
N SER A 164 9.88 11.75 2.93
CA SER A 164 9.66 13.14 3.37
C SER A 164 9.35 14.10 2.22
N GLN A 165 9.45 13.66 0.95
CA GLN A 165 9.26 14.51 -0.23
C GLN A 165 8.09 14.05 -1.13
N LEU A 166 7.39 12.96 -0.80
CA LEU A 166 6.36 12.37 -1.69
C LEU A 166 5.17 13.31 -1.96
N HIS A 167 4.83 14.22 -1.05
CA HIS A 167 3.71 15.16 -1.24
C HIS A 167 3.96 16.17 -2.37
N HIS A 168 5.21 16.34 -2.81
CA HIS A 168 5.58 17.20 -3.93
C HIS A 168 5.33 16.59 -5.30
N ILE A 169 5.03 15.28 -5.39
CA ILE A 169 4.77 14.61 -6.67
C ILE A 169 3.71 15.40 -7.48
N PRO A 170 4.05 15.84 -8.71
CA PRO A 170 3.12 16.56 -9.57
C PRO A 170 1.88 15.73 -9.91
N GLY A 171 0.70 16.32 -9.76
CA GLY A 171 -0.58 15.68 -10.08
C GLY A 171 -1.07 14.64 -9.08
N LEU A 172 -0.37 14.45 -7.94
CA LEU A 172 -0.81 13.62 -6.82
C LEU A 172 -2.08 14.23 -6.17
N SER A 173 -3.10 13.39 -5.94
CA SER A 173 -4.35 13.78 -5.26
C SER A 173 -4.13 14.21 -3.80
N GLU A 174 -5.07 14.97 -3.27
CA GLU A 174 -5.07 15.37 -1.84
C GLU A 174 -5.03 14.16 -0.91
N HIS A 175 -5.75 13.09 -1.23
CA HIS A 175 -5.75 11.84 -0.49
C HIS A 175 -4.96 10.79 -1.26
N PHE A 176 -3.99 10.15 -0.63
CA PHE A 176 -3.21 9.10 -1.29
C PHE A 176 -2.76 8.03 -0.29
N LEU A 177 -2.40 6.87 -0.81
CA LEU A 177 -1.75 5.82 -0.04
C LEU A 177 -0.26 5.78 -0.36
N TYR A 178 0.58 5.57 0.64
CA TYR A 178 1.98 5.18 0.45
C TYR A 178 2.15 3.69 0.71
N SER A 179 3.02 3.03 -0.06
CA SER A 179 3.35 1.62 0.10
C SER A 179 4.77 1.31 -0.39
N ASN A 180 5.37 0.26 0.16
CA ASN A 180 6.54 -0.39 -0.43
C ASN A 180 6.11 -1.57 -1.31
N ASP A 181 7.07 -2.13 -2.06
CA ASP A 181 6.88 -3.31 -2.91
C ASP A 181 6.71 -4.62 -2.14
N ASP A 182 7.12 -4.66 -0.88
CA ASP A 182 6.94 -5.79 0.04
C ASP A 182 5.58 -5.79 0.79
N MET A 183 4.72 -4.78 0.55
CA MET A 183 3.41 -4.63 1.17
C MET A 183 2.28 -4.99 0.21
N PHE A 184 1.37 -5.86 0.64
CA PHE A 184 0.32 -6.40 -0.22
C PHE A 184 -1.07 -6.26 0.38
N PHE A 185 -2.05 -5.99 -0.49
CA PHE A 185 -3.46 -6.22 -0.18
C PHE A 185 -3.74 -7.73 -0.16
N GLY A 186 -4.31 -8.24 0.92
CA GLY A 186 -4.60 -9.68 1.10
C GLY A 186 -5.96 -10.13 0.55
N ARG A 187 -6.92 -9.20 0.50
CA ARG A 187 -8.29 -9.46 0.04
C ARG A 187 -8.95 -8.15 -0.40
N PRO A 188 -10.10 -8.17 -1.10
CA PRO A 188 -10.78 -6.95 -1.52
C PRO A 188 -11.08 -6.01 -0.34
N LEU A 189 -10.69 -4.74 -0.46
CA LEU A 189 -10.91 -3.69 0.54
C LEU A 189 -11.69 -2.53 -0.06
N LYS A 190 -12.44 -1.81 0.80
CA LYS A 190 -13.05 -0.52 0.46
C LYS A 190 -12.10 0.61 0.87
N ALA A 191 -12.21 1.76 0.21
CA ALA A 191 -11.50 2.98 0.59
C ALA A 191 -11.76 3.39 2.06
N SER A 192 -12.91 2.99 2.63
CA SER A 192 -13.24 3.21 4.05
C SER A 192 -12.34 2.48 5.05
N MET A 193 -11.50 1.53 4.59
CA MET A 193 -10.40 0.98 5.38
C MET A 193 -9.39 2.07 5.79
N PHE A 194 -9.18 3.06 4.91
CA PHE A 194 -8.11 4.05 4.97
C PHE A 194 -8.60 5.46 5.26
N PHE A 195 -9.82 5.80 4.85
CA PHE A 195 -10.38 7.15 5.03
C PHE A 195 -11.82 7.09 5.56
N SER A 196 -12.25 8.10 6.31
CA SER A 196 -13.67 8.37 6.49
C SER A 196 -14.22 9.12 5.27
N PRO A 197 -15.55 9.15 5.07
CA PRO A 197 -16.19 9.99 4.04
C PRO A 197 -15.82 11.48 4.15
N GLY A 198 -15.54 11.95 5.37
CA GLY A 198 -15.09 13.31 5.64
C GLY A 198 -13.58 13.53 5.51
N GLY A 199 -12.82 12.56 4.98
CA GLY A 199 -11.37 12.70 4.74
C GLY A 199 -10.48 12.47 5.96
N VAL A 200 -11.00 11.90 7.07
CA VAL A 200 -10.18 11.52 8.23
C VAL A 200 -9.38 10.27 7.89
N THR A 201 -8.06 10.29 8.03
CA THR A 201 -7.20 9.12 7.74
C THR A 201 -7.30 8.05 8.83
N ARG A 202 -7.16 6.79 8.46
CA ARG A 202 -7.27 5.63 9.37
C ARG A 202 -5.99 4.79 9.29
N PHE A 203 -5.19 4.79 10.36
CA PHE A 203 -3.88 4.13 10.39
C PHE A 203 -3.87 2.93 11.33
N ILE A 204 -3.01 1.95 11.08
CA ILE A 204 -3.01 0.68 11.83
C ILE A 204 -1.79 0.66 12.76
N GLU A 205 -2.03 0.69 14.06
CA GLU A 205 -0.97 0.54 15.05
C GLU A 205 -0.46 -0.91 15.11
N ALA A 206 0.85 -1.08 15.14
CA ALA A 206 1.45 -2.36 15.44
C ALA A 206 1.36 -2.69 16.93
N LYS A 207 1.55 -3.97 17.23
CA LYS A 207 1.78 -4.43 18.60
C LYS A 207 3.17 -4.05 19.11
N THR A 208 4.13 -3.85 18.22
CA THR A 208 5.51 -3.48 18.55
C THR A 208 5.57 -2.11 19.23
N ARG A 209 6.33 -2.02 20.32
CA ARG A 209 6.51 -0.79 21.09
C ARG A 209 7.77 -0.06 20.63
N ILE A 210 7.71 1.26 20.62
CA ILE A 210 8.92 2.05 20.40
C ILE A 210 9.78 1.95 21.65
N GLY A 211 11.04 1.53 21.50
CA GLY A 211 11.90 1.27 22.64
C GLY A 211 12.18 2.53 23.47
N LEU A 212 12.52 2.32 24.76
CA LEU A 212 12.82 3.40 25.69
C LEU A 212 14.15 4.10 25.38
N GLY A 213 14.35 5.27 26.01
CA GLY A 213 15.58 6.05 25.94
C GLY A 213 15.72 6.91 24.69
N ALA A 214 16.79 7.72 24.66
CA ALA A 214 17.18 8.58 23.54
C ALA A 214 17.78 7.78 22.38
N ASN A 215 18.05 8.43 21.26
CA ASN A 215 18.66 7.84 20.06
C ASN A 215 20.05 7.27 20.34
N ASN A 216 20.47 6.31 19.52
CA ASN A 216 21.80 5.73 19.60
C ASN A 216 22.28 5.38 18.18
N PRO A 217 23.44 5.91 17.73
CA PRO A 217 23.98 5.64 16.40
C PRO A 217 24.17 4.16 16.05
N ALA A 218 24.31 3.28 17.04
CA ALA A 218 24.44 1.84 16.81
C ALA A 218 23.10 1.14 16.46
N ARG A 219 21.95 1.80 16.64
CA ARG A 219 20.64 1.24 16.29
C ARG A 219 20.29 1.46 14.83
N SER A 220 19.39 0.64 14.31
CA SER A 220 18.84 0.83 12.96
C SER A 220 18.18 2.20 12.79
N GLY A 221 18.19 2.74 11.57
CA GLY A 221 17.56 4.03 11.28
C GLY A 221 16.06 4.03 11.60
N PHE A 222 15.39 2.88 11.45
CA PHE A 222 13.97 2.71 11.80
C PHE A 222 13.70 2.95 13.30
N GLU A 223 14.53 2.38 14.18
CA GLU A 223 14.38 2.52 15.63
C GLU A 223 14.70 3.95 16.10
N ASN A 224 15.71 4.58 15.50
CA ASN A 224 16.07 5.96 15.83
C ASN A 224 15.01 6.95 15.34
N ALA A 225 14.53 6.82 14.10
CA ALA A 225 13.52 7.73 13.57
C ALA A 225 12.22 7.71 14.37
N ALA A 226 11.80 6.55 14.88
CA ALA A 226 10.62 6.46 15.75
C ALA A 226 10.81 7.19 17.10
N ARG A 227 12.04 7.29 17.61
CA ARG A 227 12.37 8.07 18.81
C ARG A 227 12.44 9.56 18.51
N VAL A 228 13.03 9.96 17.37
CA VAL A 228 13.00 11.36 16.88
C VAL A 228 11.55 11.84 16.79
N ASN A 229 10.71 11.08 16.07
CA ASN A 229 9.29 11.40 15.90
C ASN A 229 8.56 11.55 17.24
N ARG A 230 8.84 10.66 18.20
CA ARG A 230 8.24 10.73 19.55
C ARG A 230 8.62 12.00 20.28
N GLN A 231 9.90 12.38 20.23
CA GLN A 231 10.38 13.58 20.90
C GLN A 231 9.72 14.83 20.30
N LEU A 232 9.71 14.95 18.97
CA LEU A 232 9.09 16.09 18.27
C LEU A 232 7.59 16.22 18.58
N LEU A 233 6.85 15.11 18.59
CA LEU A 233 5.43 15.10 18.93
C LEU A 233 5.18 15.44 20.40
N PHE A 234 6.05 14.95 21.30
CA PHE A 234 5.97 15.31 22.71
C PHE A 234 6.24 16.80 22.94
N ASP A 235 7.26 17.36 22.30
CA ASP A 235 7.59 18.78 22.44
C ASP A 235 6.48 19.67 21.88
N ARG A 236 5.83 19.26 20.78
CA ARG A 236 4.74 20.02 20.15
C ARG A 236 3.41 19.92 20.90
N PHE A 237 3.04 18.73 21.37
CA PHE A 237 1.68 18.43 21.86
C PHE A 237 1.61 17.99 23.32
N GLY A 238 2.75 17.76 23.99
CA GLY A 238 2.81 17.22 25.34
C GLY A 238 2.39 15.74 25.45
N GLN A 239 2.33 15.01 24.33
CA GLN A 239 1.84 13.62 24.28
C GLN A 239 2.90 12.66 23.76
N VAL A 240 3.02 11.51 24.41
CA VAL A 240 4.02 10.48 24.07
C VAL A 240 3.37 9.39 23.21
N ILE A 241 4.00 9.08 22.07
CA ILE A 241 3.66 7.91 21.25
C ILE A 241 4.44 6.68 21.72
N THR A 242 3.81 5.50 21.67
CA THR A 242 4.40 4.28 22.26
C THR A 242 4.48 3.10 21.31
N ARG A 243 3.88 3.18 20.11
CA ARG A 243 3.78 2.07 19.16
C ARG A 243 4.35 2.45 17.80
N HIS A 244 4.89 1.46 17.12
CA HIS A 244 5.12 1.52 15.67
C HIS A 244 3.80 1.29 14.93
N LEU A 245 3.78 1.51 13.61
CA LEU A 245 2.65 1.12 12.77
C LEU A 245 2.89 -0.23 12.08
N GLU A 246 1.80 -0.88 11.70
CA GLU A 246 1.86 -2.08 10.89
C GLU A 246 2.43 -1.76 9.50
N HIS A 247 3.37 -2.58 9.02
CA HIS A 247 4.05 -2.39 7.74
C HIS A 247 3.13 -2.77 6.57
N THR A 248 2.27 -1.83 6.20
CA THR A 248 1.18 -1.96 5.22
C THR A 248 0.98 -0.64 4.50
N ALA A 249 0.18 -0.61 3.43
CA ALA A 249 -0.16 0.64 2.77
C ALA A 249 -0.80 1.63 3.77
N VAL A 250 -0.35 2.88 3.79
CA VAL A 250 -0.76 3.89 4.78
C VAL A 250 -1.44 5.09 4.14
N PRO A 251 -2.52 5.64 4.73
CA PRO A 251 -3.21 6.81 4.19
C PRO A 251 -2.58 8.13 4.59
N LEU A 252 -2.37 8.98 3.60
CA LEU A 252 -1.75 10.29 3.74
C LEU A 252 -2.64 11.37 3.10
N ARG A 253 -2.50 12.58 3.62
CA ARG A 253 -3.10 13.80 3.07
C ARG A 253 -2.00 14.77 2.69
N LYS A 254 -2.02 15.21 1.44
CA LYS A 254 -1.04 16.14 0.89
C LYS A 254 -1.02 17.45 1.68
N SER A 255 -2.19 18.02 1.99
CA SER A 255 -2.28 19.24 2.81
C SER A 255 -1.63 19.10 4.20
N VAL A 256 -1.78 17.95 4.86
CA VAL A 256 -1.21 17.71 6.19
C VAL A 256 0.32 17.54 6.12
N LEU A 257 0.84 16.90 5.08
CA LEU A 257 2.30 16.82 4.87
C LEU A 257 2.92 18.19 4.59
N ILE A 258 2.27 19.03 3.77
CA ILE A 258 2.70 20.42 3.54
C ILE A 258 2.70 21.23 4.84
N GLU A 259 1.70 21.04 5.71
CA GLU A 259 1.65 21.68 7.02
C GLU A 259 2.80 21.20 7.91
N MET A 260 3.02 19.89 7.99
CA MET A 260 4.12 19.32 8.78
C MET A 260 5.50 19.81 8.33
N GLU A 261 5.75 19.87 7.02
CA GLU A 261 7.02 20.39 6.49
C GLU A 261 7.26 21.86 6.87
N ARG A 262 6.19 22.65 7.02
CA ARG A 262 6.28 24.04 7.51
C ARG A 262 6.48 24.13 9.03
N GLU A 263 5.90 23.21 9.78
CA GLU A 263 5.99 23.18 11.25
C GLU A 263 7.33 22.58 11.74
N PHE A 264 7.94 21.69 10.95
CA PHE A 264 9.21 21.02 11.26
C PHE A 264 10.24 21.19 10.12
N PRO A 265 10.54 22.43 9.72
CA PRO A 265 11.33 22.68 8.50
C PRO A 265 12.76 22.15 8.61
N GLU A 266 13.36 22.23 9.80
CA GLU A 266 14.72 21.75 10.04
C GLU A 266 14.81 20.22 9.94
N GLU A 267 13.84 19.50 10.49
CA GLU A 267 13.78 18.03 10.46
C GLU A 267 13.54 17.51 9.04
N PHE A 268 12.63 18.14 8.29
CA PHE A 268 12.36 17.78 6.90
C PHE A 268 13.59 18.06 6.03
N ALA A 269 14.19 19.25 6.12
CA ALA A 269 15.37 19.60 5.35
C ALA A 269 16.57 18.69 5.66
N ARG A 270 16.84 18.42 6.95
CA ARG A 270 17.92 17.52 7.39
C ARG A 270 17.72 16.09 6.85
N THR A 271 16.50 15.57 6.97
CA THR A 271 16.18 14.21 6.53
C THR A 271 16.26 14.09 5.00
N ALA A 272 15.69 15.07 4.28
CA ALA A 272 15.73 15.10 2.81
C ALA A 272 17.17 15.19 2.27
N ALA A 273 18.06 15.90 2.97
CA ALA A 273 19.47 16.04 2.62
C ALA A 273 20.34 14.82 2.99
N SER A 274 19.81 13.85 3.73
CA SER A 274 20.61 12.70 4.18
C SER A 274 20.64 11.58 3.12
N PRO A 275 21.81 11.23 2.55
CA PRO A 275 21.93 10.23 1.50
C PRO A 275 21.72 8.79 2.01
N PHE A 276 21.93 8.55 3.31
CA PHE A 276 21.66 7.28 3.98
C PHE A 276 20.84 7.52 5.25
N ARG A 277 20.20 6.46 5.77
CA ARG A 277 19.44 6.55 7.02
C ARG A 277 20.35 7.04 8.16
N SER A 278 19.93 8.11 8.82
CA SER A 278 20.61 8.69 9.99
C SER A 278 19.82 8.43 11.26
N ASP A 279 20.52 8.45 12.40
CA ASP A 279 19.92 8.46 13.73
C ASP A 279 19.14 9.74 14.05
N THR A 280 19.19 10.75 13.17
CA THR A 280 18.47 12.03 13.30
C THR A 280 17.30 12.18 12.31
N ASP A 281 17.05 11.18 11.48
CA ASP A 281 15.96 11.19 10.49
C ASP A 281 14.59 11.21 11.15
N ILE A 282 13.62 11.81 10.47
CA ILE A 282 12.20 11.58 10.72
C ILE A 282 11.66 10.48 9.81
N SER A 283 10.82 9.59 10.34
CA SER A 283 10.07 8.64 9.51
C SER A 283 8.67 9.18 9.28
N VAL A 284 8.50 9.92 8.18
CA VAL A 284 7.30 10.69 7.85
C VAL A 284 6.08 9.79 7.69
N THR A 285 6.19 8.76 6.84
CA THR A 285 5.05 7.88 6.48
C THR A 285 4.77 6.77 7.49
N ASN A 286 5.64 6.56 8.49
CA ASN A 286 5.42 5.56 9.54
C ASN A 286 4.78 6.17 10.79
N SER A 287 5.54 6.74 11.74
CA SER A 287 4.93 7.23 12.99
C SER A 287 4.68 8.74 12.98
N PHE A 288 5.41 9.54 12.21
CA PHE A 288 5.32 10.99 12.37
C PHE A 288 3.99 11.56 11.88
N TYR A 289 3.65 11.32 10.60
CA TYR A 289 2.42 11.84 10.00
C TYR A 289 1.18 11.38 10.76
N HIS A 290 1.12 10.08 11.06
CA HIS A 290 -0.10 9.48 11.58
C HIS A 290 -0.44 9.96 12.99
N TYR A 291 0.57 10.10 13.85
CA TYR A 291 0.35 10.65 15.18
C TYR A 291 0.20 12.17 15.17
N TYR A 292 0.89 12.91 14.29
CA TYR A 292 0.62 14.34 14.09
C TYR A 292 -0.83 14.58 13.65
N ALA A 293 -1.30 13.83 12.66
CA ALA A 293 -2.68 13.88 12.18
C ALA A 293 -3.68 13.46 13.25
N LEU A 294 -3.35 12.47 14.10
CA LEU A 294 -4.19 12.08 15.23
C LEU A 294 -4.31 13.21 16.26
N MET A 295 -3.18 13.78 16.70
CA MET A 295 -3.12 14.83 17.73
C MET A 295 -3.77 16.14 17.26
N THR A 296 -3.94 16.31 15.96
CA THR A 296 -4.63 17.44 15.33
C THR A 296 -6.05 17.12 14.88
N GLY A 297 -6.60 15.96 15.25
CA GLY A 297 -8.01 15.58 14.99
C GLY A 297 -8.32 15.16 13.55
N ARG A 298 -7.31 14.82 12.75
CA ARG A 298 -7.40 14.48 11.32
C ARG A 298 -7.12 13.01 11.01
N ALA A 299 -6.77 12.21 12.01
CA ALA A 299 -6.62 10.76 11.91
C ALA A 299 -7.28 10.02 13.08
N VAL A 300 -7.59 8.75 12.88
CA VAL A 300 -8.01 7.80 13.93
C VAL A 300 -7.34 6.44 13.73
N PRO A 301 -7.16 5.63 14.79
CA PRO A 301 -6.71 4.25 14.64
C PRO A 301 -7.73 3.39 13.87
N GLN A 302 -7.24 2.46 13.06
CA GLN A 302 -7.98 1.39 12.42
C GLN A 302 -7.79 0.10 13.20
N GLU A 303 -8.72 -0.20 14.09
CA GLU A 303 -8.60 -1.33 15.03
C GLU A 303 -9.07 -2.66 14.43
N LYS A 304 -9.80 -2.63 13.30
CA LYS A 304 -10.42 -3.83 12.72
C LYS A 304 -9.56 -4.50 11.65
N ALA A 305 -8.48 -3.87 11.21
CA ALA A 305 -7.62 -4.42 10.18
C ALA A 305 -6.86 -5.65 10.70
N LYS A 306 -6.78 -6.69 9.86
CA LYS A 306 -5.99 -7.89 10.10
C LYS A 306 -4.75 -7.83 9.24
N VAL A 307 -3.59 -7.71 9.88
CA VAL A 307 -2.28 -7.66 9.22
C VAL A 307 -1.47 -8.90 9.56
N LEU A 308 -0.73 -9.43 8.59
CA LEU A 308 0.26 -10.48 8.80
C LEU A 308 1.65 -10.03 8.31
N TYR A 309 2.60 -9.94 9.22
CA TYR A 309 4.01 -9.81 8.88
C TYR A 309 4.63 -11.20 8.66
N VAL A 310 5.30 -11.40 7.53
CA VAL A 310 6.03 -12.62 7.22
C VAL A 310 7.50 -12.28 6.99
N ASP A 311 8.36 -12.72 7.89
CA ASP A 311 9.81 -12.74 7.65
C ASP A 311 10.13 -13.87 6.67
N THR A 312 10.45 -13.52 5.44
CA THR A 312 10.73 -14.48 4.36
C THR A 312 12.12 -15.11 4.45
N THR A 313 12.97 -14.60 5.34
CA THR A 313 14.32 -15.12 5.58
C THR A 313 14.36 -16.18 6.67
N SER A 314 13.26 -16.37 7.42
CA SER A 314 13.13 -17.41 8.45
C SER A 314 12.32 -18.62 7.99
N TYR A 315 12.67 -19.82 8.47
CA TYR A 315 11.86 -21.02 8.20
C TYR A 315 10.46 -20.89 8.80
N ALA A 316 10.34 -20.23 9.94
CA ALA A 316 9.07 -20.00 10.62
C ALA A 316 8.13 -19.12 9.77
N GLY A 317 8.62 -18.02 9.22
CA GLY A 317 7.84 -17.14 8.36
C GLY A 317 7.40 -17.83 7.07
N LEU A 318 8.30 -18.54 6.37
CA LEU A 318 7.92 -19.28 5.16
C LEU A 318 6.83 -20.35 5.38
N ARG A 319 6.74 -20.93 6.59
CA ARG A 319 5.65 -21.88 6.95
C ARG A 319 4.28 -21.21 7.06
N LEU A 320 4.20 -19.88 7.13
CA LEU A 320 2.94 -19.13 7.15
C LEU A 320 2.29 -19.04 5.76
N LEU A 321 3.09 -19.03 4.69
CA LEU A 321 2.60 -18.79 3.31
C LEU A 321 1.51 -19.77 2.85
N PRO A 322 1.61 -21.11 3.09
CA PRO A 322 0.54 -22.03 2.69
C PRO A 322 -0.78 -21.76 3.41
N LYS A 323 -0.73 -21.40 4.70
CA LYS A 323 -1.92 -21.05 5.51
C LYS A 323 -2.52 -19.73 5.04
N LEU A 324 -1.69 -18.72 4.82
CA LEU A 324 -2.11 -17.43 4.28
C LEU A 324 -2.84 -17.60 2.94
N ARG A 325 -2.28 -18.40 2.02
CA ARG A 325 -2.88 -18.70 0.71
C ARG A 325 -4.21 -19.45 0.83
N LYS A 326 -4.28 -20.44 1.73
CA LYS A 326 -5.48 -21.27 1.93
C LYS A 326 -6.65 -20.46 2.50
N HIS A 327 -6.38 -19.63 3.49
CA HIS A 327 -7.44 -18.96 4.26
C HIS A 327 -7.75 -17.55 3.75
N ARG A 328 -6.77 -16.83 3.18
CA ARG A 328 -6.92 -15.43 2.71
C ARG A 328 -7.65 -14.53 3.73
N GLY A 329 -7.35 -14.74 5.02
CA GLY A 329 -8.09 -14.16 6.13
C GLY A 329 -7.57 -12.80 6.62
N TYR A 330 -6.53 -12.26 5.98
CA TYR A 330 -5.89 -11.00 6.34
C TYR A 330 -6.24 -9.90 5.33
N ASP A 331 -6.43 -8.68 5.82
CA ASP A 331 -6.62 -7.48 5.00
C ASP A 331 -5.33 -7.12 4.27
N PHE A 332 -4.21 -7.24 4.99
CA PHE A 332 -2.88 -6.93 4.51
C PHE A 332 -1.89 -8.00 4.91
N PHE A 333 -0.84 -8.16 4.12
CA PHE A 333 0.34 -8.90 4.56
C PHE A 333 1.59 -8.25 3.99
N CYS A 334 2.71 -8.44 4.68
CA CYS A 334 4.01 -8.03 4.21
C CYS A 334 4.95 -9.25 4.13
N LEU A 335 5.77 -9.28 3.09
CA LEU A 335 6.82 -10.26 2.87
C LEU A 335 8.19 -9.56 2.96
N ASN A 336 8.72 -9.38 4.18
CA ASN A 336 9.95 -8.63 4.39
C ASN A 336 11.13 -9.56 4.72
N ASP A 337 12.33 -8.99 4.69
CA ASP A 337 13.58 -9.67 5.00
C ASP A 337 14.04 -9.35 6.41
N GLY A 338 14.32 -10.39 7.18
CA GLY A 338 14.99 -10.27 8.47
C GLY A 338 16.49 -9.97 8.31
N SER A 339 17.08 -9.34 9.31
CA SER A 339 18.52 -9.03 9.35
C SER A 339 19.41 -10.28 9.46
N PHE A 340 18.84 -11.43 9.85
CA PHE A 340 19.56 -12.67 10.13
C PHE A 340 18.93 -13.85 9.35
N PRO A 341 19.30 -14.04 8.07
CA PRO A 341 18.67 -15.05 7.23
C PRO A 341 18.99 -16.48 7.66
N GLU A 342 17.96 -17.30 7.86
CA GLU A 342 18.05 -18.74 8.13
C GLU A 342 17.91 -19.60 6.85
N VAL A 343 17.25 -19.05 5.83
CA VAL A 343 16.86 -19.74 4.61
C VAL A 343 17.77 -19.32 3.44
N PRO A 344 18.31 -20.26 2.64
CA PRO A 344 19.07 -19.92 1.44
C PRO A 344 18.27 -19.07 0.45
N ALA A 345 18.91 -18.06 -0.14
CA ALA A 345 18.25 -17.08 -1.01
C ALA A 345 17.46 -17.70 -2.19
N ALA A 346 18.01 -18.75 -2.83
CA ALA A 346 17.32 -19.44 -3.92
C ALA A 346 16.03 -20.13 -3.46
N GLN A 347 16.06 -20.76 -2.28
CA GLN A 347 14.89 -21.41 -1.68
C GLN A 347 13.85 -20.37 -1.26
N ARG A 348 14.28 -19.24 -0.67
CA ARG A 348 13.40 -18.10 -0.35
C ARG A 348 12.68 -17.61 -1.61
N ALA A 349 13.44 -17.29 -2.66
CA ALA A 349 12.92 -16.80 -3.93
C ALA A 349 11.87 -17.75 -4.53
N GLU A 350 12.19 -19.04 -4.66
CA GLU A 350 11.27 -20.04 -5.19
C GLU A 350 9.94 -20.09 -4.41
N ARG A 351 10.03 -20.11 -3.07
CA ARG A 351 8.86 -20.21 -2.18
C ARG A 351 7.99 -18.98 -2.25
N VAL A 352 8.59 -17.79 -2.24
CA VAL A 352 7.88 -16.51 -2.28
C VAL A 352 7.23 -16.30 -3.65
N VAL A 353 7.96 -16.51 -4.74
CA VAL A 353 7.42 -16.39 -6.11
C VAL A 353 6.27 -17.37 -6.33
N SER A 354 6.44 -18.64 -5.93
CA SER A 354 5.39 -19.66 -6.04
C SER A 354 4.14 -19.30 -5.23
N PHE A 355 4.32 -18.67 -4.06
CA PHE A 355 3.22 -18.14 -3.28
C PHE A 355 2.53 -16.98 -4.00
N LEU A 356 3.28 -15.98 -4.46
CA LEU A 356 2.78 -14.76 -5.08
C LEU A 356 2.04 -15.03 -6.40
N GLU A 357 2.55 -15.89 -7.28
CA GLU A 357 1.85 -16.29 -8.52
C GLU A 357 0.51 -16.98 -8.21
N ARG A 358 0.43 -17.77 -7.14
CA ARG A 358 -0.84 -18.42 -6.74
C ARG A 358 -1.76 -17.47 -5.98
N TYR A 359 -1.22 -16.47 -5.30
CA TYR A 359 -2.01 -15.51 -4.53
C TYR A 359 -2.62 -14.46 -5.45
N PHE A 360 -1.86 -14.02 -6.46
CA PHE A 360 -2.21 -13.01 -7.46
C PHE A 360 -2.05 -13.57 -8.89
N PRO A 361 -2.89 -14.54 -9.29
CA PRO A 361 -2.71 -15.28 -10.55
C PRO A 361 -3.15 -14.50 -11.80
N ILE A 362 -3.79 -13.34 -11.64
CA ILE A 362 -4.32 -12.56 -12.75
C ILE A 362 -3.35 -11.42 -13.05
N PRO A 363 -2.73 -11.37 -14.25
CA PRO A 363 -1.93 -10.24 -14.67
C PRO A 363 -2.73 -8.93 -14.65
N ALA A 364 -2.12 -7.87 -14.15
CA ALA A 364 -2.68 -6.53 -14.18
C ALA A 364 -2.62 -5.94 -15.61
N PRO A 365 -3.46 -4.94 -15.94
CA PRO A 365 -3.52 -4.34 -17.28
C PRO A 365 -2.21 -3.71 -17.79
N TRP A 366 -1.30 -3.36 -16.87
CA TRP A 366 0.01 -2.78 -17.16
C TRP A 366 1.14 -3.80 -17.25
N GLU A 367 0.85 -5.10 -17.27
CA GLU A 367 1.84 -6.13 -17.54
C GLU A 367 1.96 -6.42 -19.03
N LYS A 368 3.18 -6.45 -19.56
CA LYS A 368 3.48 -6.99 -20.88
C LYS A 368 3.27 -8.49 -20.86
N ILE A 369 2.12 -8.93 -21.33
CA ILE A 369 1.79 -10.34 -21.46
C ILE A 369 2.40 -10.84 -22.78
N ALA A 370 3.28 -11.85 -22.73
CA ALA A 370 3.75 -12.54 -23.92
C ALA A 370 2.55 -13.07 -24.72
N ALA A 371 2.60 -12.92 -26.04
CA ALA A 371 1.49 -13.18 -26.97
C ALA A 371 0.87 -14.60 -26.87
N ASP A 372 1.56 -15.54 -26.23
CA ASP A 372 1.11 -16.92 -26.02
C ASP A 372 0.06 -17.09 -24.91
N VAL A 373 -0.17 -16.10 -24.05
CA VAL A 373 -1.36 -16.10 -23.19
C VAL A 373 -2.50 -15.47 -23.96
N SER A 374 -3.02 -16.27 -24.89
CA SER A 374 -4.26 -16.01 -25.62
C SER A 374 -5.34 -15.44 -24.68
N ARG A 375 -5.74 -14.19 -24.93
CA ARG A 375 -6.93 -13.58 -24.32
C ARG A 375 -8.25 -14.29 -24.71
N ARG A 376 -8.20 -15.40 -25.47
CA ARG A 376 -9.39 -16.13 -25.94
C ARG A 376 -10.15 -16.85 -24.82
N ASP A 377 -9.55 -17.04 -23.63
CA ASP A 377 -10.20 -17.73 -22.50
C ASP A 377 -10.77 -16.79 -21.42
N PHE A 378 -10.71 -15.47 -21.62
CA PHE A 378 -11.60 -14.60 -20.85
C PHE A 378 -13.02 -14.89 -21.31
N ALA A 379 -13.85 -15.38 -20.39
CA ALA A 379 -15.27 -15.59 -20.65
C ALA A 379 -15.87 -14.30 -21.22
N VAL A 380 -16.26 -14.33 -22.49
CA VAL A 380 -17.15 -13.31 -23.05
C VAL A 380 -18.40 -13.34 -22.17
N PRO A 381 -18.83 -12.22 -21.57
CA PRO A 381 -20.03 -12.19 -20.75
C PRO A 381 -21.19 -12.73 -21.59
N ARG A 382 -21.68 -13.93 -21.26
CA ARG A 382 -22.90 -14.45 -21.86
C ARG A 382 -24.02 -13.56 -21.33
N THR A 383 -24.50 -12.65 -22.17
CA THR A 383 -25.81 -12.04 -21.99
C THR A 383 -26.85 -13.13 -22.23
N SER A 384 -27.22 -13.87 -21.19
CA SER A 384 -28.50 -14.57 -21.20
C SER A 384 -29.58 -13.52 -20.97
N ALA A 385 -30.19 -13.04 -22.06
CA ALA A 385 -31.50 -12.41 -21.95
C ALA A 385 -32.46 -13.45 -21.32
N PRO A 386 -33.40 -13.04 -20.46
CA PRO A 386 -34.47 -13.93 -20.03
C PRO A 386 -35.20 -14.44 -21.27
N SER A 387 -35.38 -15.75 -21.40
CA SER A 387 -36.32 -16.29 -22.36
C SER A 387 -37.71 -15.75 -22.02
N GLU A 388 -38.28 -14.95 -22.91
CA GLU A 388 -39.73 -14.77 -22.92
C GLU A 388 -40.38 -16.16 -23.03
N GLY A 389 -41.35 -16.40 -22.15
CA GLY A 389 -41.81 -17.73 -21.79
C GLY A 389 -42.49 -18.53 -22.90
N ALA A 390 -42.72 -19.80 -22.55
CA ALA A 390 -43.86 -20.59 -22.97
C ALA A 390 -44.44 -21.26 -21.72
#